data_AF-A0A382VZU3-F1
#
_entry.id   AF-A0A382VZU3-F1
#
_cell.length_a   1.000
_cell.length_b   1.000
_cell.length_c   1.000
_cell.angle_alpha   90.00
_cell.angle_beta   90.00
_cell.angle_gamma   90.00
#
_symmetry.space_group_name_H-M   'P 1'
#
loop_
_entity.id
_entity.type
_entity.pdbx_description
1 polymer ?
#
loop_
_entity_poly.entity_id
_entity_poly.type
_entity_poly.pdbx_seq_one_letter_code
_entity_poly.pdbx_strand_id
1 'polypeptide(L)' 'MADSQLPELLGKLFKETSAEEAVILSTCNRVEIYAVSNGLPQHLLNELRAFLIGEEESEGDNIL' A
#
# COMPACT_ATOMS: atom_id res chain seq x y z
N MET A 1 -11.46 -7.22 -7.87
CA MET A 1 -11.95 -5.92 -7.35
C MET A 1 -12.74 -5.26 -8.48
N ALA A 2 -13.77 -4.46 -8.17
CA ALA A 2 -14.38 -3.64 -9.22
C ALA A 2 -13.40 -2.50 -9.54
N ASP A 3 -13.00 -2.35 -10.80
CA ASP A 3 -12.04 -1.33 -11.26
C ASP A 3 -12.41 0.10 -10.78
N SER A 4 -13.69 0.34 -10.45
CA SER A 4 -14.19 1.59 -9.89
C SER A 4 -13.56 2.03 -8.57
N GLN A 5 -13.00 1.10 -7.78
CA GLN A 5 -12.33 1.42 -6.51
C GLN A 5 -10.83 1.73 -6.67
N LEU A 6 -10.26 1.45 -7.84
CA LEU A 6 -8.83 1.59 -8.09
C LEU A 6 -8.34 3.05 -8.00
N PRO A 7 -9.06 4.06 -8.54
CA PRO A 7 -8.62 5.45 -8.43
C PRO A 7 -8.58 5.95 -6.98
N GLU A 8 -9.55 5.52 -6.15
CA GLU A 8 -9.59 5.88 -4.73
C GLU A 8 -8.42 5.24 -3.97
N LEU A 9 -8.14 3.96 -4.23
CA LEU A 9 -7.03 3.23 -3.62
C LEU A 9 -5.67 3.84 -4.01
N LEU A 10 -5.48 4.20 -5.27
CA LEU A 10 -4.29 4.94 -5.72
C LEU A 10 -4.18 6.31 -5.03
N GLY A 11 -5.30 7.03 -4.90
CA GLY A 11 -5.34 8.29 -4.17
C GLY A 11 -4.97 8.14 -2.69
N LYS A 12 -5.33 7.03 -2.04
CA LYS A 12 -4.90 6.70 -0.68
C LYS A 12 -3.40 6.39 -0.62
N LEU A 13 -2.90 5.57 -1.54
CA LEU A 13 -1.48 5.21 -1.62
C LEU A 13 -0.58 6.44 -1.74
N PHE A 14 -0.93 7.42 -2.59
CA PHE A 14 -0.15 8.65 -2.73
C PHE A 14 -0.22 9.57 -1.51
N LYS A 15 -1.25 9.46 -0.66
CA LYS A 15 -1.34 10.24 0.58
C LYS A 15 -0.51 9.63 1.72
N GLU A 16 -0.34 8.31 1.71
CA GLU A 16 0.25 7.55 2.81
C GLU A 16 1.70 7.13 2.54
N THR A 17 2.20 7.36 1.33
CA THR A 17 3.55 6.96 0.92
C THR A 17 4.25 8.08 0.16
N SER A 18 5.57 7.97 0.04
CA SER A 18 6.42 8.87 -0.75
C SER A 18 6.42 8.58 -2.26
N ALA A 19 5.49 7.75 -2.76
CA ALA A 19 5.38 7.45 -4.18
C ALA A 19 4.92 8.69 -4.98
N GLU A 20 5.60 8.98 -6.09
CA GLU A 20 5.24 10.04 -7.03
C GLU A 20 4.36 9.51 -8.16
N GLU A 21 4.63 8.27 -8.58
CA GLU A 21 3.86 7.55 -9.57
C GLU A 21 3.64 6.12 -9.09
N ALA A 22 2.47 5.54 -9.39
CA ALA A 22 2.17 4.17 -9.02
C ALA A 22 1.15 3.52 -9.95
N VAL A 23 1.30 2.21 -10.14
CA VAL A 23 0.35 1.34 -10.82
C VAL A 23 0.06 0.14 -9.94
N ILE A 24 -1.23 -0.18 -9.78
CA ILE A 24 -1.67 -1.39 -9.08
C ILE A 24 -2.19 -2.36 -10.15
N LEU A 25 -1.49 -3.49 -10.31
CA LEU A 25 -1.89 -4.57 -11.20
C LEU A 25 -2.51 -5.70 -10.37
N SER A 26 -3.84 -5.78 -10.36
CA SER A 26 -4.59 -6.83 -9.68
C SER A 26 -5.06 -7.86 -10.70
N THR A 27 -4.61 -9.10 -10.54
CA THR A 27 -5.05 -10.25 -11.32
C THR A 27 -5.68 -11.29 -10.41
N CYS A 28 -6.20 -12.37 -10.96
CA CYS A 28 -6.75 -13.47 -10.17
C CYS A 28 -5.70 -14.22 -9.32
N ASN A 29 -4.40 -14.09 -9.63
CA ASN A 29 -3.35 -14.86 -8.96
C ASN A 29 -2.42 -14.01 -8.09
N ARG A 30 -2.38 -12.69 -8.31
CA ARG A 30 -1.46 -11.78 -7.63
C ARG A 30 -1.94 -10.34 -7.70
N VAL A 31 -1.44 -9.56 -6.74
CA VAL A 31 -1.50 -8.11 -6.74
C VAL A 31 -0.07 -7.59 -6.73
N GLU A 32 0.27 -6.79 -7.73
CA GLU A 32 1.57 -6.14 -7.87
C GLU A 32 1.39 -4.63 -7.76
N ILE A 33 2.28 -3.97 -7.01
CA ILE A 33 2.33 -2.52 -6.91
C ILE A 33 3.68 -2.09 -7.48
N TYR A 34 3.65 -1.30 -8.54
CA TYR A 34 4.81 -0.64 -9.12
C TYR A 34 4.76 0.81 -8.70
N ALA A 35 5.80 1.30 -8.04
CA ALA A 35 5.86 2.67 -7.56
C ALA A 35 7.23 3.29 -7.82
N VAL A 36 7.24 4.59 -8.11
CA VAL A 36 8.44 5.40 -8.31
C VAL A 36 8.52 6.42 -7.18
N SER A 37 9.71 6.58 -6.59
CA SER A 37 10.01 7.70 -5.70
C SER A 37 11.43 8.19 -5.94
N ASN A 38 11.68 9.46 -5.65
CA ASN A 38 13.01 10.07 -5.70
C ASN A 38 13.83 9.81 -4.41
N GLY A 39 13.26 9.11 -3.43
CA GLY A 39 13.87 8.83 -2.13
C GLY A 39 14.67 7.53 -2.07
N LEU A 40 15.08 7.15 -0.85
CA LEU A 40 15.74 5.86 -0.63
C LEU A 40 14.73 4.72 -0.84
N PRO A 41 15.06 3.68 -1.64
CA PRO A 41 14.14 2.58 -1.94
C PRO A 41 13.58 1.89 -0.69
N GLN A 42 14.40 1.75 0.35
CA GLN A 42 14.00 1.10 1.60
C GLN A 42 12.89 1.86 2.33
N HIS A 43 12.85 3.19 2.21
CA HIS A 43 11.83 4.01 2.85
C HIS A 43 10.46 3.74 2.23
N LEU A 44 10.37 3.84 0.89
CA LEU A 44 9.14 3.54 0.16
C LEU A 44 8.68 2.09 0.39
N LEU A 45 9.61 1.13 0.44
CA LEU A 45 9.26 -0.27 0.74
C LEU A 45 8.63 -0.45 2.12
N ASN A 46 9.12 0.30 3.13
CA ASN A 46 8.55 0.25 4.47
C ASN A 46 7.15 0.89 4.52
N GLU A 47 6.96 2.01 3.83
CA GLU A 47 5.67 2.69 3.72
C GLU A 47 4.64 1.82 2.98
N LEU A 48 5.02 1.22 1.84
CA LEU A 48 4.17 0.29 1.10
C LEU A 48 3.80 -0.93 1.94
N ARG A 49 4.72 -1.43 2.78
CA ARG A 49 4.41 -2.52 3.73
C ARG A 49 3.36 -2.07 4.75
N ALA A 50 3.53 -0.88 5.34
CA ALA A 50 2.56 -0.33 6.29
C ALA A 50 1.18 -0.14 5.64
N PHE A 51 1.16 0.43 4.44
CA PHE A 51 -0.06 0.60 3.63
C PHE A 51 -0.80 -0.72 3.38
N LEU A 52 -0.06 -1.79 3.07
CA LEU A 52 -0.64 -3.12 2.79
C LEU A 52 -1.18 -3.83 4.02
N ILE A 53 -0.54 -3.67 5.17
CA ILE A 53 -0.97 -4.29 6.44
C ILE A 53 -2.19 -3.54 7.00
N GLY A 54 -2.31 -2.25 6.70
CA GLY A 54 -3.32 -1.37 7.30
C GLY A 54 -2.97 -1.04 8.75
N GLU A 55 -3.67 -0.06 9.34
CA GLU A 55 -3.71 0.07 10.81
C GLU A 55 -4.53 -1.11 11.33
N GLU A 56 -3.89 -2.22 11.68
CA GLU A 56 -4.45 -3.06 12.74
C GLU A 56 -4.42 -2.19 14.01
N GLU A 57 -5.58 -1.84 14.55
CA GLU A 57 -5.68 -1.76 16.00
C GLU A 57 -5.10 -3.09 16.49
N SER A 58 -3.91 -3.03 17.07
CA SER A 58 -3.37 -4.11 17.86
C SER A 58 -4.41 -4.35 18.97
N GLU A 59 -5.40 -5.23 18.74
CA GLU A 59 -5.99 -5.99 19.83
C GLU A 59 -4.82 -6.74 20.43
N GLY A 60 -4.26 -6.13 21.48
CA GLY A 60 -3.13 -6.68 22.19
C GLY A 60 -3.47 -8.11 22.56
N ASP A 61 -2.52 -9.00 22.31
CA ASP A 61 -2.50 -10.34 22.90
C ASP A 61 -2.77 -10.20 24.41
N ASN A 62 -4.03 -10.36 24.81
CA ASN A 62 -4.41 -10.53 26.19
C ASN A 62 -4.12 -11.98 26.55
N ILE A 63 -2.82 -12.29 26.68
CA ILE A 63 -2.36 -13.48 27.36
C ILE A 63 -2.19 -13.08 28.82
N LEU A 64 -3.27 -13.27 29.59
CA LEU A 64 -3.23 -13.48 31.04
C LEU A 64 -3.28 -14.99 31.32
#